data_AF-A0A2S0XEB1-F1
#
_entry.id   AF-A0A2S0XEB1-F1
#
_cell.length_a   1.000
_cell.length_b   1.000
_cell.length_c   1.000
_cell.angle_alpha   90.00
_cell.angle_beta   90.00
_cell.angle_gamma   90.00
#
_symmetry.space_group_name_H-M   'P 1'
#
loop_
_entity.id
_entity.type
_entity.pdbx_description
1 polymer ?
#
loop_
_entity_poly.entity_id
_entity_poly.type
_entity_poly.pdbx_seq_one_letter_code
_entity_poly.pdbx_strand_id
1 'polypeptide(L)'
;MPQQQNFIGGLIAGKVLETVIGRVLDKVAVNPKISLDPVDVPAVREVVAESVRNELAAREQHSTNNEPAYQSRVAQGSVASILGALALISELWTNGVPDAPTLYVGPATILVGAAWALYGRFIAKKPLGA
;
A
#
# COMPACT_ATOMS: atom_id res chain seq x y z
N MET A 1 14.30 -16.97 -18.84
CA MET A 1 15.18 -15.90 -18.34
C MET A 1 14.32 -14.67 -18.06
N PRO A 2 13.93 -14.36 -16.81
CA PRO A 2 13.15 -13.16 -16.50
C PRO A 2 14.07 -12.08 -15.94
N GLN A 3 14.42 -11.06 -16.75
CA GLN A 3 15.35 -10.00 -16.36
C GLN A 3 14.83 -8.57 -16.61
N GLN A 4 13.52 -8.39 -16.78
CA GLN A 4 12.97 -7.07 -17.17
C GLN A 4 12.23 -6.29 -16.07
N GLN A 5 11.95 -6.85 -14.89
CA GLN A 5 11.24 -6.12 -13.83
C GLN A 5 12.15 -5.24 -12.93
N ASN A 6 13.47 -5.45 -12.97
CA ASN A 6 14.41 -4.74 -12.09
C ASN A 6 14.69 -3.29 -12.51
N PHE A 7 14.41 -2.92 -13.77
CA PHE A 7 14.85 -1.64 -14.30
C PHE A 7 13.98 -0.45 -13.83
N ILE A 8 12.65 -0.61 -13.84
CA ILE A 8 11.73 0.45 -13.37
C ILE A 8 11.67 0.50 -11.84
N GLY A 9 11.67 -0.66 -11.17
CA GLY A 9 11.75 -0.72 -9.71
C GLY A 9 13.04 -0.10 -9.17
N GLY A 10 14.18 -0.36 -9.82
CA GLY A 10 15.48 0.24 -9.48
C GLY A 10 15.55 1.75 -9.71
N LEU A 11 14.93 2.26 -10.78
CA LEU A 11 14.88 3.70 -11.09
C LEU A 11 14.04 4.49 -10.08
N ILE A 12 12.88 3.96 -9.69
CA ILE A 12 12.01 4.59 -8.69
C ILE A 12 12.64 4.49 -7.30
N ALA A 13 13.21 3.33 -6.95
CA ALA A 13 13.94 3.16 -5.69
C ALA A 13 15.15 4.10 -5.61
N GLY A 14 15.90 4.26 -6.71
CA GLY A 14 17.04 5.19 -6.80
C GLY A 14 16.65 6.64 -6.55
N LYS A 15 15.61 7.14 -7.23
CA LYS A 15 15.11 8.51 -7.01
C LYS A 15 14.58 8.76 -5.60
N VAL A 16 13.90 7.78 -5.02
CA VAL A 16 13.44 7.87 -3.62
C VAL A 16 14.64 7.90 -2.68
N LEU A 17 15.62 7.03 -2.88
CA LEU A 17 16.83 6.97 -2.07
C LEU A 17 17.62 8.30 -2.15
N GLU A 18 17.80 8.86 -3.34
CA GLU A 18 18.43 10.18 -3.53
C GLU A 18 17.68 11.30 -2.80
N THR A 19 16.34 11.29 -2.86
CA THR A 19 15.52 12.31 -2.19
C THR A 19 15.61 12.22 -0.66
N VAL A 20 15.59 11.00 -0.11
CA VAL A 20 15.70 10.76 1.33
C VAL A 20 17.10 11.11 1.82
N ILE A 21 18.14 10.64 1.12
CA ILE A 21 19.53 10.96 1.45
C ILE A 21 19.75 12.47 1.37
N GLY A 22 19.26 13.14 0.32
CA GLY A 22 19.36 14.59 0.17
C GLY A 22 18.78 15.36 1.35
N ARG A 23 17.53 15.05 1.76
CA ARG A 23 16.91 15.72 2.92
C ARG A 23 17.65 15.47 4.23
N VAL A 24 18.23 14.28 4.42
CA VAL A 24 18.97 13.98 5.65
C VAL A 24 20.31 14.70 5.64
N LEU A 25 21.00 14.73 4.51
CA LEU A 25 22.22 15.52 4.34
C LEU A 25 21.95 17.01 4.56
N ASP A 26 20.84 17.54 4.06
CA ASP A 26 20.43 18.92 4.32
C ASP A 26 20.26 19.16 5.83
N LYS A 27 19.53 18.26 6.53
CA LYS A 27 19.34 18.35 8.00
C LYS A 27 20.64 18.24 8.79
N VAL A 28 21.55 17.40 8.34
CA VAL A 28 22.88 17.22 8.95
C VAL A 28 23.72 18.49 8.72
N ALA A 29 23.68 19.07 7.53
CA ALA A 29 24.43 20.27 7.18
C ALA A 29 24.01 21.51 7.99
N VAL A 30 22.75 21.61 8.42
CA VAL A 30 22.28 22.70 9.29
C VAL A 30 22.46 22.40 10.78
N ASN A 31 22.93 21.21 11.16
CA ASN A 31 23.06 20.83 12.57
C ASN A 31 24.40 21.35 13.14
N PRO A 32 24.39 22.34 14.05
CA PRO A 32 25.62 22.93 14.60
C PRO A 32 26.44 21.96 15.47
N LYS A 33 25.89 20.78 15.78
CA LYS A 33 26.59 19.72 16.53
C LYS A 33 27.31 18.71 15.62
N ILE A 34 27.09 18.77 14.31
CA ILE A 34 27.72 17.86 13.35
C ILE A 34 28.67 18.68 12.50
N SER A 35 29.95 18.54 12.77
CA SER A 35 30.99 19.05 11.89
C SER A 35 31.00 18.20 10.61
N LEU A 36 31.19 18.83 9.44
CA LEU A 36 31.31 18.12 8.14
C LEU A 36 32.78 17.78 7.84
N ASP A 37 33.58 17.61 8.90
CA ASP A 37 34.96 17.17 8.79
C ASP A 37 34.99 15.67 8.36
N PRO A 38 35.96 15.23 7.55
CA PRO A 38 36.14 13.83 7.20
C PRO A 38 36.04 12.83 8.37
N VAL A 39 36.38 13.27 9.60
CA VAL A 39 36.31 12.44 10.81
C VAL A 39 34.87 12.15 11.26
N ASP A 40 33.91 13.00 10.90
CA ASP A 40 32.50 12.91 11.30
C ASP A 40 31.62 12.12 10.31
N VAL A 41 32.18 11.76 9.14
CA VAL A 41 31.52 10.96 8.09
C VAL A 41 30.90 9.65 8.62
N PRO A 42 31.51 8.90 9.56
CA PRO A 42 30.88 7.71 10.13
C PRO A 42 29.59 8.02 10.88
N ALA A 43 29.54 9.12 11.64
CA ALA A 43 28.36 9.54 12.40
C ALA A 43 27.24 10.01 11.45
N VAL A 44 27.59 10.76 10.41
CA VAL A 44 26.64 11.16 9.35
C VAL A 44 26.05 9.93 8.66
N ARG A 45 26.87 8.93 8.35
CA ARG A 45 26.42 7.68 7.72
C ARG A 45 25.41 6.92 8.57
N GLU A 46 25.59 6.90 9.88
CA GLU A 46 24.66 6.25 10.82
C GLU A 46 23.31 6.97 10.84
N VAL A 47 23.30 8.31 10.93
CA VAL A 47 22.08 9.13 10.89
C VAL A 47 21.32 8.96 9.56
N VAL A 48 22.04 8.91 8.44
CA VAL A 48 21.45 8.67 7.12
C VAL A 48 20.88 7.24 7.03
N ALA A 49 21.63 6.24 7.50
CA ALA A 49 21.17 4.85 7.47
C ALA A 49 19.93 4.63 8.33
N GLU A 50 19.86 5.23 9.53
CA GLU A 50 18.70 5.16 10.41
C GLU A 50 17.48 5.86 9.78
N SER A 51 17.68 7.05 9.22
CA SER A 51 16.60 7.80 8.56
C SER A 51 16.04 7.06 7.35
N VAL A 52 16.91 6.46 6.53
CA VAL A 52 16.49 5.64 5.39
C VAL A 52 15.74 4.40 5.86
N ARG A 53 16.20 3.71 6.91
CA ARG A 53 15.51 2.53 7.48
C ARG A 53 14.11 2.89 7.97
N ASN A 54 13.96 4.01 8.69
CA ASN A 54 12.67 4.46 9.20
C ASN A 54 11.69 4.80 8.07
N GLU A 55 12.16 5.47 7.01
CA GLU A 55 11.31 5.79 5.86
C GLU A 55 10.96 4.57 5.00
N LEU A 56 11.88 3.60 4.88
CA LEU A 56 11.58 2.31 4.26
C LEU A 56 10.54 1.53 5.07
N ALA A 57 10.71 1.44 6.39
CA ALA A 57 9.79 0.71 7.27
C ALA A 57 8.35 1.26 7.19
N ALA A 58 8.20 2.59 7.17
CA ALA A 58 6.89 3.24 7.00
C ALA A 58 6.24 2.91 5.63
N ARG A 59 7.04 2.86 4.56
CA ARG A 59 6.55 2.51 3.21
C ARG A 59 6.25 1.01 3.07
N GLU A 60 7.06 0.15 3.68
CA GLU A 60 6.84 -1.29 3.73
C GLU A 60 5.53 -1.63 4.45
N GLN A 61 5.15 -0.88 5.50
CA GLN A 61 3.92 -1.15 6.24
C GLN A 61 2.66 -1.08 5.35
N HIS A 62 2.60 -0.10 4.44
CA HIS A 62 1.52 0.01 3.46
C HIS A 62 1.66 -1.01 2.31
N SER A 63 2.89 -1.29 1.87
CA SER A 63 3.15 -2.24 0.78
C SER A 63 2.91 -3.70 1.17
N THR A 64 3.07 -4.03 2.45
CA THR A 64 2.90 -5.40 3.01
C THR A 64 1.52 -5.62 3.62
N ASN A 65 0.64 -4.62 3.53
CA ASN A 65 -0.73 -4.71 4.09
C ASN A 65 -0.77 -4.90 5.62
N ASN A 66 0.33 -4.60 6.32
CA ASN A 66 0.48 -4.79 7.78
C ASN A 66 -0.21 -3.71 8.63
N GLU A 67 -0.86 -2.74 8.01
CA GLU A 67 -1.67 -1.73 8.70
C GLU A 67 -2.90 -2.37 9.38
N PRO A 68 -3.41 -1.80 10.50
CA PRO A 68 -4.66 -2.26 11.11
C PRO A 68 -5.83 -2.23 10.11
N ALA A 69 -6.70 -3.24 10.13
CA ALA A 69 -7.80 -3.38 9.18
C ALA A 69 -8.69 -2.13 9.08
N TYR A 70 -8.91 -1.42 10.20
CA TYR A 70 -9.74 -0.22 10.23
C TYR A 70 -9.10 1.01 9.58
N GLN A 71 -7.79 1.02 9.30
CA GLN A 71 -7.11 2.11 8.56
C GLN A 71 -6.98 1.79 7.07
N SER A 72 -7.27 0.55 6.70
CA SER A 72 -7.11 0.09 5.33
C SER A 72 -8.21 0.59 4.42
N ARG A 73 -7.80 1.28 3.35
CA ARG A 73 -8.69 1.68 2.26
C ARG A 73 -9.33 0.48 1.58
N VAL A 74 -8.61 -0.62 1.46
CA VAL A 74 -9.13 -1.86 0.85
C VAL A 74 -10.18 -2.49 1.76
N ALA A 75 -9.91 -2.62 3.06
CA ALA A 75 -10.87 -3.21 3.98
C ALA A 75 -12.13 -2.34 4.11
N GLN A 76 -11.98 -1.03 4.30
CA GLN A 76 -13.11 -0.10 4.37
C GLN A 76 -13.93 -0.09 3.07
N GLY A 77 -13.26 -0.01 1.91
CA GLY A 77 -13.90 0.00 0.60
C GLY A 77 -14.65 -1.30 0.31
N SER A 78 -14.08 -2.46 0.68
CA SER A 78 -14.75 -3.75 0.55
C SER A 78 -15.98 -3.85 1.44
N VAL A 79 -15.91 -3.39 2.70
CA VAL A 79 -17.08 -3.38 3.60
C VAL A 79 -18.19 -2.49 3.05
N ALA A 80 -17.87 -1.26 2.62
CA ALA A 80 -18.84 -0.36 2.02
C ALA A 80 -19.49 -0.96 0.75
N SER A 81 -18.68 -1.60 -0.09
CA SER A 81 -19.15 -2.29 -1.30
C SER A 81 -20.10 -3.44 -0.98
N ILE A 82 -19.79 -4.25 0.05
CA ILE A 82 -20.65 -5.35 0.49
C ILE A 82 -21.98 -4.80 1.00
N LEU A 83 -21.97 -3.78 1.85
CA LEU A 83 -23.19 -3.16 2.37
C LEU A 83 -24.06 -2.58 1.25
N GLY A 84 -23.44 -1.88 0.29
CA GLY A 84 -24.16 -1.34 -0.87
C GLY A 84 -24.75 -2.42 -1.77
N ALA A 85 -24.01 -3.50 -2.05
CA ALA A 85 -24.51 -4.61 -2.85
C ALA A 85 -25.65 -5.38 -2.16
N LEU A 86 -25.57 -5.57 -0.84
CA LEU A 86 -26.64 -6.18 -0.06
C LEU A 86 -27.90 -5.30 -0.03
N ALA A 87 -27.74 -3.98 0.07
CA ALA A 87 -28.87 -3.05 -0.01
C ALA A 87 -29.56 -3.14 -1.38
N LEU A 88 -28.79 -3.18 -2.48
CA LEU A 88 -29.33 -3.35 -3.83
C LEU A 88 -30.03 -4.70 -4.01
N ILE A 89 -29.48 -5.79 -3.47
CA ILE A 89 -30.14 -7.11 -3.51
C ILE A 89 -31.46 -7.07 -2.73
N SER A 90 -31.47 -6.43 -1.56
CA SER A 90 -32.69 -6.28 -0.76
C SER A 90 -33.74 -5.46 -1.50
N GLU A 91 -33.34 -4.37 -2.17
CA GLU A 91 -34.25 -3.54 -2.96
C GLU A 91 -34.80 -4.30 -4.17
N LEU A 92 -33.95 -5.01 -4.90
CA LEU A 92 -34.38 -5.89 -5.99
C LEU A 92 -35.35 -6.94 -5.45
N TRP A 93 -35.04 -7.63 -4.37
CA TRP A 93 -35.91 -8.67 -3.82
C TRP A 93 -37.28 -8.16 -3.36
N THR A 94 -37.34 -6.92 -2.84
CA THR A 94 -38.57 -6.35 -2.26
C THR A 94 -39.41 -5.55 -3.25
N ASN A 95 -38.77 -4.84 -4.18
CA ASN A 95 -39.42 -3.87 -5.07
C ASN A 95 -39.25 -4.20 -6.56
N GLY A 96 -38.29 -5.05 -6.93
CA GLY A 96 -37.96 -5.40 -8.32
C GLY A 96 -38.33 -6.84 -8.64
N VAL A 97 -39.30 -7.03 -9.52
CA VAL A 97 -39.80 -8.32 -10.03
C VAL A 97 -38.79 -9.48 -9.85
N PRO A 98 -39.04 -10.44 -8.94
CA PRO A 98 -38.21 -11.63 -8.74
C PRO A 98 -37.88 -12.40 -10.05
N ASP A 99 -38.65 -12.15 -11.11
CA ASP A 99 -38.55 -12.74 -12.44
C ASP A 99 -37.48 -12.13 -13.36
N ALA A 100 -36.63 -11.21 -12.87
CA ALA A 100 -35.47 -10.69 -13.62
C ALA A 100 -34.11 -11.09 -12.97
N PRO A 101 -33.71 -12.37 -13.02
CA PRO A 101 -32.46 -12.86 -12.43
C PRO A 101 -31.19 -12.12 -12.90
N THR A 102 -31.21 -11.57 -14.11
CA THR A 102 -30.09 -10.84 -14.70
C THR A 102 -29.75 -9.56 -13.93
N LEU A 103 -30.70 -8.95 -13.21
CA LEU A 103 -30.47 -7.75 -12.41
C LEU A 103 -29.63 -8.04 -11.16
N TYR A 104 -29.62 -9.28 -10.68
CA TYR A 104 -28.80 -9.69 -9.54
C TYR A 104 -27.32 -9.88 -9.88
N VAL A 105 -26.96 -9.95 -11.17
CA VAL A 105 -25.57 -10.17 -11.61
C VAL A 105 -24.66 -9.02 -11.18
N GLY A 106 -25.14 -7.78 -11.26
CA GLY A 106 -24.40 -6.59 -10.83
C GLY A 106 -24.00 -6.64 -9.34
N PRO A 107 -24.95 -6.68 -8.40
CA PRO A 107 -24.61 -6.74 -6.99
C PRO A 107 -23.88 -8.04 -6.62
N ALA A 108 -24.17 -9.18 -7.26
CA ALA A 108 -23.43 -10.42 -7.01
C ALA A 108 -21.94 -10.30 -7.42
N THR A 109 -21.63 -9.68 -8.56
CA THR A 109 -20.24 -9.45 -8.98
C THR A 109 -19.51 -8.47 -8.06
N ILE A 110 -20.20 -7.45 -7.54
CA ILE A 110 -19.64 -6.54 -6.52
C ILE A 110 -19.28 -7.33 -5.25
N LEU A 111 -20.17 -8.21 -4.77
CA LEU A 111 -19.89 -9.04 -3.58
C LEU A 111 -18.68 -9.95 -3.80
N VAL A 112 -18.60 -10.62 -4.95
CA VAL A 112 -17.44 -11.47 -5.30
C VAL A 112 -16.15 -10.65 -5.34
N GLY A 113 -16.16 -9.47 -5.98
CA GLY A 113 -15.00 -8.59 -6.05
C GLY A 113 -14.54 -8.07 -4.68
N ALA A 114 -15.48 -7.65 -3.84
CA ALA A 114 -15.18 -7.16 -2.50
C ALA A 114 -14.63 -8.28 -1.59
N ALA A 115 -15.22 -9.48 -1.65
CA ALA A 115 -14.74 -10.66 -0.95
C ALA A 115 -13.36 -11.09 -1.45
N TRP A 116 -13.11 -11.04 -2.76
CA TRP A 116 -11.81 -11.32 -3.36
C TRP A 116 -10.74 -10.34 -2.88
N ALA A 117 -11.05 -9.04 -2.80
CA ALA A 117 -10.13 -8.03 -2.28
C ALA A 117 -9.82 -8.25 -0.79
N LEU A 118 -10.81 -8.62 0.02
CA LEU A 118 -10.59 -8.98 1.44
C LEU A 118 -9.75 -10.25 1.57
N TYR A 119 -10.01 -11.27 0.74
CA TYR A 119 -9.21 -12.49 0.69
C TYR A 119 -7.75 -12.18 0.33
N GLY A 120 -7.54 -11.34 -0.69
CA GLY A 120 -6.23 -10.85 -1.09
C GLY A 120 -5.48 -10.14 0.04
N ARG A 121 -6.21 -9.45 0.91
CA ARG A 121 -5.62 -8.75 2.05
C ARG A 121 -5.30 -9.64 3.24
N PHE A 122 -6.23 -10.51 3.65
CA PHE A 122 -6.13 -11.22 4.93
C PHE A 122 -5.62 -12.65 4.81
N ILE A 123 -5.77 -13.29 3.65
CA ILE A 123 -5.50 -14.72 3.47
C ILE A 123 -4.40 -14.96 2.43
N ALA A 124 -4.41 -14.24 1.31
CA ALA A 124 -3.42 -14.41 0.27
C ALA A 124 -2.03 -13.93 0.76
N LYS A 125 -1.05 -14.84 0.76
CA LYS A 125 0.32 -14.57 1.20
C LYS A 125 1.28 -14.26 0.05
N LYS A 126 0.81 -14.35 -1.19
CA LYS A 126 1.60 -14.12 -2.40
C LYS A 126 0.93 -13.09 -3.30
N PRO A 127 1.71 -12.16 -3.90
CA PRO A 127 1.19 -11.28 -4.94
C PRO A 127 0.68 -12.11 -6.12
N LEU A 128 -0.35 -11.60 -6.80
CA LEU A 128 -0.80 -12.18 -8.06
C LEU A 128 0.33 -12.04 -9.10
N GLY A 129 0.79 -13.17 -9.66
CA GLY A 129 1.84 -13.21 -10.68
C GLY A 129 3.27 -13.29 -10.17
N ALA A 130 3.48 -13.59 -8.88
CA ALA A 130 4.80 -13.84 -8.27
C ALA A 130 5.21 -15.32 -8.26
#